data_AF-A0A3A0CN87-F1
#
_entry.id   AF-A0A3A0CN87-F1
#
_cell.length_a   1.000
_cell.length_b   1.000
_cell.length_c   1.000
_cell.angle_alpha   90.00
_cell.angle_beta   90.00
_cell.angle_gamma   90.00
#
_symmetry.space_group_name_H-M   'P 1'
#
loop_
_entity.id
_entity.type
_entity.pdbx_description
1 polymer ?
#
loop_
_entity_poly.entity_id
_entity_poly.type
_entity_poly.pdbx_seq_one_letter_code
_entity_poly.pdbx_strand_id
1 'polypeptide(L)'
;MKPSTLMQLQEPYQPRPIRFLELWQTAGWTLKLYGIAYRRPLPRPELLVAAKEVATAQLASIQTKNHYHLGFMGVHDGRGANFVFVDYWADENELHHHVYVSPATQPAKLEYVTPTGLIACVWDLRVICFERQAWLETVLVNPAGPDLQQYLERRLHEDA
;
A
#
# COMPACT_ATOMS: atom_id res chain seq x y z
N MET A 1 -41.43 12.20 4.37
CA MET A 1 -39.97 12.07 4.13
C MET A 1 -39.33 11.50 5.38
N LYS A 2 -38.66 10.34 5.29
CA LYS A 2 -37.83 9.86 6.40
C LYS A 2 -36.62 10.81 6.52
N PRO A 3 -36.21 11.24 7.71
CA PRO A 3 -35.03 12.08 7.85
C PRO A 3 -33.83 11.32 7.27
N SER A 4 -33.12 11.96 6.31
CA SER A 4 -31.82 11.48 5.87
C SER A 4 -30.92 11.39 7.10
N THR A 5 -30.41 10.20 7.40
CA THR A 5 -29.42 10.06 8.46
C THR A 5 -28.21 10.89 8.07
N LEU A 6 -28.02 12.04 8.72
CA LEU A 6 -26.84 12.88 8.55
C LEU A 6 -25.63 12.03 8.90
N MET A 7 -24.65 11.97 8.00
CA MET A 7 -23.37 11.29 8.24
C MET A 7 -22.69 11.95 9.45
N GLN A 8 -22.45 11.18 10.51
CA GLN A 8 -21.67 11.62 11.67
C GLN A 8 -20.28 10.98 11.63
N LEU A 9 -19.25 11.82 11.66
CA LEU A 9 -17.87 11.36 11.73
C LEU A 9 -17.52 11.01 13.19
N GLN A 10 -16.78 9.92 13.37
CA GLN A 10 -16.26 9.53 14.71
C GLN A 10 -15.19 10.51 15.22
N GLU A 11 -14.42 11.13 14.32
CA GLU A 11 -13.50 12.23 14.63
C GLU A 11 -13.32 13.12 13.39
N PRO A 12 -12.93 14.40 13.54
CA PRO A 12 -12.54 15.25 12.42
C PRO A 12 -11.37 14.64 11.64
N TYR A 13 -11.29 14.91 10.34
CA TYR A 13 -10.14 14.51 9.54
C TYR A 13 -8.84 15.11 10.13
N GLN A 14 -7.81 14.27 10.17
CA GLN A 14 -6.44 14.65 10.52
C GLN A 14 -5.50 13.95 9.54
N PRO A 15 -4.46 14.64 9.05
CA PRO A 15 -3.40 14.00 8.30
C PRO A 15 -2.73 12.88 9.10
N ARG A 16 -2.26 11.85 8.41
CA ARG A 16 -1.42 10.79 8.94
C ARG A 16 -0.04 10.88 8.28
N PRO A 17 1.04 10.65 9.04
CA PRO A 17 2.36 10.53 8.44
C PRO A 17 2.38 9.32 7.51
N ILE A 18 2.72 9.59 6.25
CA ILE A 18 3.10 8.63 5.23
C ILE A 18 4.61 8.72 5.07
N ARG A 19 5.31 7.60 5.25
CA ARG A 19 6.76 7.54 5.18
C ARG A 19 7.20 6.36 4.34
N PHE A 20 8.02 6.60 3.32
CA PHE A 20 8.83 5.53 2.76
C PHE A 20 9.79 5.02 3.84
N LEU A 21 9.87 3.70 3.98
CA LEU A 21 10.67 3.03 5.01
C LEU A 21 11.94 2.45 4.39
N GLU A 22 11.80 1.70 3.30
CA GLU A 22 12.92 1.02 2.64
C GLU A 22 12.54 0.49 1.25
N LEU A 23 13.55 0.17 0.45
CA LEU A 23 13.41 -0.76 -0.67
C LEU A 23 13.60 -2.17 -0.09
N TRP A 24 12.53 -2.95 -0.07
CA TRP A 24 12.52 -4.27 0.52
C TRP A 24 12.52 -5.35 -0.56
N GLN A 25 13.41 -6.32 -0.44
CA GLN A 25 13.53 -7.43 -1.36
C GLN A 25 13.04 -8.73 -0.73
N THR A 26 12.16 -9.46 -1.43
CA THR A 26 11.63 -10.75 -0.99
C THR A 26 11.14 -11.57 -2.17
N ALA A 27 11.27 -12.90 -2.14
CA ALA A 27 10.74 -13.80 -3.17
C ALA A 27 11.09 -13.41 -4.64
N GLY A 28 12.23 -12.75 -4.87
CA GLY A 28 12.63 -12.25 -6.19
C GLY A 28 12.01 -10.90 -6.61
N TRP A 29 11.27 -10.24 -5.71
CA TRP A 29 10.64 -8.94 -5.91
C TRP A 29 11.42 -7.83 -5.20
N THR A 30 11.30 -6.60 -5.72
CA THR A 30 11.71 -5.36 -5.02
C THR A 30 10.49 -4.47 -4.83
N LEU A 31 10.13 -4.20 -3.57
CA LEU A 31 9.01 -3.35 -3.20
C LEU A 31 9.47 -2.05 -2.54
N LYS A 32 8.81 -0.94 -2.88
CA LYS A 32 8.85 0.28 -2.04
C LYS A 32 7.93 0.08 -0.84
N LEU A 33 8.49 0.09 0.37
CA LEU A 33 7.71 -0.07 1.60
C LEU A 33 7.30 1.30 2.16
N TYR A 34 6.00 1.50 2.38
CA TYR A 34 5.42 2.70 2.98
C TYR A 34 4.75 2.39 4.31
N GLY A 35 4.98 3.24 5.31
CA GLY A 35 4.25 3.22 6.57
C GLY A 35 3.24 4.36 6.65
N ILE A 36 2.04 4.06 7.15
CA ILE A 36 1.01 5.05 7.47
C ILE A 36 0.57 4.82 8.92
N ALA A 37 0.51 5.87 9.75
CA ALA A 37 0.23 5.67 11.17
C ALA A 37 -0.81 6.64 11.75
N TYR A 38 -1.70 6.11 12.58
CA TYR A 38 -2.64 6.93 13.36
C TYR A 38 -2.01 7.37 14.68
N ARG A 39 -1.89 8.69 14.88
CA ARG A 39 -1.36 9.33 16.11
C ARG A 39 0.00 8.83 16.55
N ARG A 40 0.83 8.39 15.60
CA ARG A 40 2.20 7.90 15.80
C ARG A 40 3.03 8.30 14.59
N PRO A 41 4.36 8.41 14.70
CA PRO A 41 5.22 8.76 13.56
C PRO A 41 5.37 7.62 12.53
N LEU A 42 5.27 6.36 12.97
CA LEU A 42 5.47 5.16 12.14
C LEU A 42 4.53 4.03 12.59
N PRO A 43 4.25 3.05 11.72
CA PRO A 43 3.55 1.82 12.10
C PRO A 43 4.28 1.04 13.19
N ARG A 44 3.53 0.33 14.03
CA ARG A 44 4.10 -0.55 15.06
C ARG A 44 4.97 -1.67 14.46
N PRO A 45 6.13 -2.01 15.08
CA PRO A 45 7.04 -3.03 14.55
C PRO A 45 6.38 -4.39 14.32
N GLU A 46 5.50 -4.83 15.22
CA GLU A 46 4.83 -6.13 15.10
C GLU A 46 3.89 -6.19 13.87
N LEU A 47 3.34 -5.05 13.44
CA LEU A 47 2.55 -4.98 12.21
C LEU A 47 3.47 -5.03 10.98
N LEU A 48 4.64 -4.39 11.03
CA LEU A 48 5.63 -4.46 9.93
C LEU A 48 6.14 -5.88 9.70
N VAL A 49 6.37 -6.64 10.78
CA VAL A 49 6.75 -8.06 10.69
C VAL A 49 5.64 -8.87 10.02
N ALA A 50 4.42 -8.79 10.54
CA ALA A 50 3.27 -9.51 9.99
C ALA A 50 2.98 -9.13 8.52
N ALA A 51 3.13 -7.86 8.17
CA ALA A 51 2.97 -7.36 6.80
C ALA A 51 3.98 -8.02 5.83
N LYS A 52 5.25 -8.08 6.23
CA LYS A 52 6.30 -8.73 5.43
C LYS A 52 6.07 -10.24 5.27
N GLU A 53 5.52 -10.90 6.29
CA GLU A 53 5.17 -12.32 6.20
C GLU A 53 4.09 -12.57 5.16
N VAL A 54 2.94 -11.88 5.24
CA VAL A 54 1.84 -12.07 4.28
C VAL A 54 2.24 -11.65 2.87
N ALA A 55 3.03 -10.57 2.72
CA ALA A 55 3.51 -10.12 1.42
C ALA A 55 4.48 -11.11 0.78
N THR A 56 5.40 -11.68 1.55
CA THR A 56 6.32 -12.71 1.03
C THR A 56 5.55 -13.93 0.53
N ALA A 57 4.57 -14.40 1.30
CA ALA A 57 3.73 -15.53 0.91
C ALA A 57 2.92 -15.22 -0.37
N GLN A 58 2.30 -14.04 -0.44
CA GLN A 58 1.53 -13.61 -1.60
C GLN A 58 2.38 -13.53 -2.85
N LEU A 59 3.54 -12.87 -2.77
CA LEU A 59 4.44 -12.70 -3.91
C LEU A 59 5.05 -14.01 -4.39
N ALA A 60 5.37 -14.94 -3.48
CA ALA A 60 5.87 -16.27 -3.83
C ALA A 60 4.81 -17.13 -4.55
N SER A 61 3.52 -16.80 -4.40
CA SER A 61 2.42 -17.53 -5.05
C SER A 61 2.12 -17.07 -6.48
N ILE A 62 2.69 -15.93 -6.91
CA ILE A 62 2.43 -15.35 -8.22
C ILE A 62 3.10 -16.21 -9.31
N GLN A 63 2.29 -16.65 -10.28
CA GLN A 63 2.72 -17.46 -11.42
C GLN A 63 2.59 -16.73 -12.77
N THR A 64 2.04 -15.50 -12.77
CA THR A 64 1.85 -14.71 -13.99
C THR A 64 3.21 -14.38 -14.60
N LYS A 65 3.29 -14.34 -15.94
CA LYS A 65 4.58 -14.20 -16.63
C LYS A 65 4.94 -12.76 -16.98
N ASN A 66 3.98 -11.85 -17.00
CA ASN A 66 4.18 -10.49 -17.52
C ASN A 66 4.22 -9.43 -16.41
N HIS A 67 5.07 -9.64 -15.42
CA HIS A 67 5.31 -8.71 -14.33
C HIS A 67 6.78 -8.27 -14.28
N TYR A 68 7.04 -7.11 -13.67
CA TYR A 68 8.38 -6.51 -13.65
C TYR A 68 9.20 -6.87 -12.42
N HIS A 69 8.69 -7.74 -11.54
CA HIS A 69 9.26 -7.99 -10.21
C HIS A 69 9.39 -6.73 -9.33
N LEU A 70 8.59 -5.70 -9.63
CA LEU A 70 8.58 -4.40 -8.95
C LEU A 70 7.18 -4.04 -8.48
N GLY A 71 7.13 -3.32 -7.36
CA GLY A 71 5.88 -2.88 -6.78
C GLY A 71 6.06 -2.05 -5.52
N PHE A 72 5.02 -2.01 -4.71
CA PHE A 72 5.03 -1.32 -3.43
C PHE A 72 4.16 -2.05 -2.41
N MET A 73 4.41 -1.78 -1.13
CA MET A 73 3.58 -2.25 -0.04
C MET A 73 3.29 -1.09 0.90
N GLY A 74 2.04 -0.95 1.32
CA GLY A 74 1.67 -0.06 2.40
C GLY A 74 1.35 -0.82 3.68
N VAL A 75 1.83 -0.31 4.80
CA VAL A 75 1.54 -0.81 6.14
C VAL A 75 0.87 0.30 6.92
N HIS A 76 -0.46 0.21 7.04
CA HIS A 76 -1.29 1.20 7.69
C HIS A 76 -1.70 0.76 9.09
N ASP A 77 -1.08 1.37 10.09
CA ASP A 77 -1.44 1.23 11.50
C ASP A 77 -2.59 2.19 11.84
N GLY A 78 -3.82 1.70 11.64
CA GLY A 78 -5.02 2.50 11.72
C GLY A 78 -5.67 2.54 13.12
N ARG A 79 -6.73 3.37 13.23
CA ARG A 79 -7.45 3.58 14.50
C ARG A 79 -8.19 2.32 14.96
N GLY A 80 -9.03 1.76 14.08
CA GLY A 80 -9.86 0.59 14.38
C GLY A 80 -9.34 -0.71 13.78
N ALA A 81 -8.68 -0.61 12.63
CA ALA A 81 -8.11 -1.73 11.90
C ALA A 81 -6.77 -1.32 11.30
N ASN A 82 -5.90 -2.30 11.08
CA ASN A 82 -4.69 -2.16 10.30
C ASN A 82 -4.97 -2.64 8.88
N PHE A 83 -4.34 -1.99 7.89
CA PHE A 83 -4.39 -2.40 6.50
C PHE A 83 -2.97 -2.71 6.04
N VAL A 84 -2.82 -3.79 5.27
CA VAL A 84 -1.60 -4.08 4.52
C VAL A 84 -2.01 -4.32 3.08
N PHE A 85 -1.49 -3.50 2.17
CA PHE A 85 -1.72 -3.68 0.74
C PHE A 85 -0.40 -4.00 0.05
N VAL A 86 -0.42 -5.03 -0.80
CA VAL A 86 0.71 -5.51 -1.59
C VAL A 86 0.35 -5.35 -3.05
N ASP A 87 1.13 -4.52 -3.72
CA ASP A 87 0.83 -4.03 -5.06
C ASP A 87 2.01 -4.28 -5.99
N TYR A 88 1.73 -4.74 -7.20
CA TYR A 88 2.75 -4.92 -8.23
C TYR A 88 2.25 -4.54 -9.62
N TRP A 89 3.18 -4.06 -10.45
CA TRP A 89 2.92 -3.68 -11.83
C TRP A 89 3.06 -4.89 -12.76
N ALA A 90 2.10 -5.04 -13.65
CA ALA A 90 2.08 -6.03 -14.72
C ALA A 90 1.50 -5.42 -15.99
N ASP A 91 1.74 -6.09 -17.13
CA ASP A 91 1.10 -5.76 -18.41
C ASP A 91 1.13 -4.26 -18.74
N GLU A 92 2.27 -3.62 -18.45
CA GLU A 92 2.61 -2.20 -18.63
C GLU A 92 1.80 -1.21 -17.78
N ASN A 93 0.50 -1.38 -17.68
CA ASN A 93 -0.43 -0.41 -17.10
C ASN A 93 -1.32 -0.97 -16.00
N GLU A 94 -1.18 -2.24 -15.65
CA GLU A 94 -2.05 -2.93 -14.70
C GLU A 94 -1.42 -2.97 -13.31
N LEU A 95 -2.23 -2.66 -12.30
CA LEU A 95 -1.86 -2.77 -10.90
C LEU A 95 -2.61 -3.95 -10.29
N HIS A 96 -1.87 -4.99 -9.92
CA HIS A 96 -2.41 -6.08 -9.14
C HIS A 96 -2.35 -5.72 -7.66
N HIS A 97 -3.47 -5.86 -6.96
CA HIS A 97 -3.67 -5.31 -5.63
C HIS A 97 -4.22 -6.35 -4.65
N HIS A 98 -3.48 -6.59 -3.57
CA HIS A 98 -3.81 -7.58 -2.54
C HIS A 98 -3.90 -6.92 -1.17
N VAL A 99 -5.05 -7.05 -0.50
CA VAL A 99 -5.35 -6.35 0.75
C VAL A 99 -5.53 -7.34 1.87
N TYR A 100 -4.88 -7.05 2.99
CA TYR A 100 -5.02 -7.74 4.25
C TYR A 100 -5.44 -6.77 5.33
N VAL A 101 -6.31 -7.22 6.23
CA VAL A 101 -6.82 -6.40 7.34
C VAL A 101 -6.71 -7.16 8.65
N SER A 102 -6.37 -6.45 9.73
CA SER A 102 -6.44 -6.97 11.10
C SER A 102 -7.08 -5.96 12.04
N PRO A 103 -7.66 -6.38 13.18
CA PRO A 103 -8.03 -5.43 14.23
C PRO A 103 -6.81 -4.64 14.72
N ALA A 104 -6.96 -3.35 15.03
CA ALA A 104 -5.86 -2.51 15.49
C ALA A 104 -5.15 -3.10 16.74
N THR A 105 -5.90 -3.80 17.60
CA THR A 105 -5.40 -4.46 18.81
C THR A 105 -4.69 -5.80 18.57
N GLN A 106 -4.81 -6.38 17.37
CA GLN A 106 -4.27 -7.70 17.03
C GLN A 106 -3.52 -7.65 15.69
N PRO A 107 -2.42 -6.88 15.58
CA PRO A 107 -1.74 -6.59 14.32
C PRO A 107 -1.28 -7.82 13.54
N ALA A 108 -0.94 -8.91 14.21
CA ALA A 108 -0.51 -10.16 13.58
C ALA A 108 -1.65 -10.98 12.94
N LYS A 109 -2.92 -10.66 13.20
CA LYS A 109 -4.08 -11.38 12.65
C LYS A 109 -4.55 -10.80 11.33
N LEU A 110 -3.63 -10.69 10.37
CA LEU A 110 -3.92 -10.20 9.02
C LEU A 110 -4.70 -11.26 8.24
N GLU A 111 -5.89 -10.88 7.77
CA GLU A 111 -6.77 -11.72 6.96
C GLU A 111 -6.85 -11.14 5.55
N TYR A 112 -6.83 -12.00 4.53
CA TYR A 112 -6.94 -11.58 3.14
C TYR A 112 -8.37 -11.16 2.81
N VAL A 113 -8.57 -9.90 2.40
CA VAL A 113 -9.89 -9.30 2.21
C VAL A 113 -10.14 -8.77 0.80
N THR A 114 -9.21 -8.86 -0.14
CA THR A 114 -9.43 -8.42 -1.54
C THR A 114 -10.77 -8.92 -2.13
N PRO A 115 -11.20 -10.19 -1.94
CA PRO A 115 -12.46 -10.67 -2.51
C PRO A 115 -13.72 -10.01 -1.93
N THR A 116 -13.60 -9.25 -0.84
CA THR A 116 -14.73 -8.56 -0.19
C THR A 116 -15.06 -7.21 -0.84
N GLY A 117 -14.22 -6.71 -1.76
CA GLY A 117 -14.38 -5.42 -2.43
C GLY A 117 -13.80 -4.22 -1.67
N LEU A 118 -13.31 -4.43 -0.45
CA LEU A 118 -12.53 -3.42 0.27
C LEU A 118 -11.14 -3.30 -0.35
N ILE A 119 -10.83 -2.14 -0.93
CA ILE A 119 -9.54 -1.89 -1.59
C ILE A 119 -8.61 -1.02 -0.73
N ALA A 120 -9.08 0.11 -0.21
CA ALA A 120 -8.21 1.12 0.36
C ALA A 120 -9.00 2.09 1.25
N CYS A 121 -8.35 2.64 2.27
CA CYS A 121 -8.82 3.84 2.93
C CYS A 121 -8.32 5.10 2.19
N VAL A 122 -8.84 6.28 2.57
CA VAL A 122 -8.45 7.57 1.97
C VAL A 122 -6.94 7.86 2.09
N TRP A 123 -6.29 7.38 3.14
CA TRP A 123 -4.84 7.51 3.32
C TRP A 123 -4.04 6.54 2.45
N ASP A 124 -4.52 5.31 2.26
CA ASP A 124 -3.89 4.31 1.38
C ASP A 124 -3.95 4.77 -0.08
N LEU A 125 -5.09 5.35 -0.48
CA LEU A 125 -5.29 5.94 -1.81
C LEU A 125 -4.24 7.00 -2.13
N ARG A 126 -3.72 7.72 -1.13
CA ARG A 126 -2.67 8.72 -1.36
C ARG A 126 -1.36 8.08 -1.83
N VAL A 127 -1.00 6.92 -1.27
CA VAL A 127 0.17 6.12 -1.70
C VAL A 127 -0.08 5.56 -3.09
N ILE A 128 -1.25 4.96 -3.33
CA ILE A 128 -1.60 4.38 -4.64
C ILE A 128 -1.56 5.44 -5.74
N CYS A 129 -2.11 6.64 -5.49
CA CYS A 129 -2.06 7.76 -6.44
C CYS A 129 -0.63 8.25 -6.70
N PHE A 130 0.22 8.29 -5.66
CA PHE A 130 1.64 8.63 -5.83
C PHE A 130 2.33 7.60 -6.74
N GLU A 131 2.14 6.32 -6.45
CA GLU A 131 2.79 5.23 -7.15
C GLU A 131 2.34 5.14 -8.61
N ARG A 132 1.04 5.34 -8.87
CA ARG A 132 0.50 5.48 -10.22
C ARG A 132 1.15 6.63 -10.97
N GLN A 133 1.32 7.79 -10.34
CA GLN A 133 1.94 8.94 -11.00
C GLN A 133 3.43 8.71 -11.25
N ALA A 134 4.14 8.12 -10.29
CA ALA A 134 5.54 7.75 -10.46
C ALA A 134 5.72 6.77 -11.62
N TRP A 135 4.93 5.69 -11.67
CA TRP A 135 4.96 4.72 -12.75
C TRP A 135 4.66 5.36 -14.11
N LEU A 136 3.62 6.20 -14.19
CA LEU A 136 3.28 6.91 -15.42
C LEU A 136 4.48 7.71 -15.93
N GLU A 137 5.03 8.59 -15.09
CA GLU A 137 6.08 9.54 -15.49
C GLU A 137 7.41 8.88 -15.84
N THR A 138 7.81 7.86 -15.09
CA THR A 138 9.14 7.25 -15.25
C THR A 138 9.13 6.07 -16.24
N VAL A 139 7.98 5.42 -16.44
CA VAL A 139 7.85 4.22 -17.28
C VAL A 139 7.08 4.51 -18.56
N LEU A 140 5.81 4.91 -18.46
CA LEU A 140 4.89 4.91 -19.59
C LEU A 140 5.02 6.14 -20.50
N VAL A 141 5.29 7.32 -19.95
CA VAL A 141 5.40 8.57 -20.72
C VAL A 141 6.81 9.16 -20.72
N ASN A 142 7.79 8.41 -20.24
CA ASN A 142 9.18 8.84 -20.24
C ASN A 142 9.72 8.90 -21.70
N PRO A 143 10.12 10.07 -22.21
CA PRO A 143 10.59 10.21 -23.59
C PRO A 143 11.90 9.44 -23.87
N ALA A 144 12.67 9.09 -22.83
CA ALA A 144 13.88 8.27 -22.95
C ALA A 144 13.57 6.75 -22.96
N GLY A 145 12.30 6.36 -22.84
CA GLY A 145 11.85 4.99 -22.65
C GLY A 145 11.68 4.61 -21.17
N PRO A 146 11.18 3.41 -20.87
CA PRO A 146 10.93 2.96 -19.50
C PRO A 146 12.16 3.03 -18.58
N ASP A 147 12.06 3.76 -17.46
CA ASP A 147 13.10 3.89 -16.44
C ASP A 147 12.61 3.37 -15.09
N LEU A 148 12.93 2.10 -14.82
CA LEU A 148 12.54 1.40 -13.59
C LEU A 148 13.40 1.83 -12.39
N GLN A 149 14.62 2.33 -12.62
CA GLN A 149 15.46 2.81 -11.53
C GLN A 149 14.90 4.13 -11.01
N GLN A 150 14.55 5.06 -11.91
CA GLN A 150 13.93 6.33 -11.54
C GLN A 150 12.58 6.10 -10.83
N TYR A 151 11.80 5.09 -11.24
CA TYR A 151 10.59 4.68 -10.52
C TYR A 151 10.86 4.33 -9.04
N LEU A 152 11.95 3.57 -8.77
CA LEU A 152 12.33 3.15 -7.41
C LEU A 152 12.91 4.29 -6.56
N GLU A 153 13.52 5.29 -7.20
CA GLU A 153 14.04 6.48 -6.54
C GLU A 153 12.93 7.47 -6.15
N ARG A 154 11.79 7.43 -6.85
CA ARG A 154 10.59 8.20 -6.48
C ARG A 154 9.93 7.65 -5.22
N ARG A 155 9.96 8.46 -4.16
CA ARG A 155 9.46 8.12 -2.81
C ARG A 155 8.52 9.18 -2.25
N LEU A 156 7.53 8.73 -1.50
CA LEU A 156 6.57 9.58 -0.78
C LEU A 156 6.95 9.75 0.69
N HIS A 157 7.02 11.01 1.14
CA HIS A 157 7.23 11.40 2.54
C HIS A 157 6.43 12.67 2.85
N GLU A 158 5.27 12.53 3.47
CA GLU A 158 4.38 13.67 3.79
C GLU A 158 3.39 13.32 4.88
N ASP A 159 2.69 14.32 5.42
CA ASP A 159 1.52 14.11 6.27
C ASP A 159 0.27 14.44 5.44
N ALA A 160 -0.58 13.44 5.18
CA ALA A 160 -1.75 13.54 4.30
C ALA A 160 -2.94 12.70 4.77
#